data_AF-F7S7T4-F1
#
_entry.id   AF-F7S7T4-F1
#
_cell.length_a   1.000
_cell.length_b   1.000
_cell.length_c   1.000
_cell.angle_alpha   90.00
_cell.angle_beta   90.00
_cell.angle_gamma   90.00
#
_symmetry.space_group_name_H-M   'P 1'
#
loop_
_entity.id
_entity.type
_entity.pdbx_description
1 polymer ?
#
loop_
_entity_poly.entity_id
_entity_poly.type
_entity_poly.pdbx_seq_one_letter_code
_entity_poly.pdbx_strand_id
1 'polypeptide(L)'
;MTRTTRRVRAFAPDPDAPGRACDMPDCDKQGEYRAPRSREHLRDWHWFCLEHVRAYNAGWDYYKGMSPGEIEAHLRADTAWQRP
;
A
#
# COMPACT_ATOMS: atom_id res chain seq x y z
N MET A 1 4.06 32.28 13.25
CA MET A 1 4.49 30.86 13.25
C MET A 1 3.85 30.15 12.07
N THR A 2 4.59 29.90 11.00
CA THR A 2 4.07 29.24 9.78
C THR A 2 4.02 27.73 9.98
N ARG A 3 2.81 27.18 10.15
CA ARG A 3 2.57 25.72 10.05
C ARG A 3 2.72 25.31 8.58
N THR A 4 3.95 25.06 8.14
CA THR A 4 4.24 24.47 6.84
C THR A 4 3.64 23.06 6.79
N THR A 5 2.43 22.96 6.25
CA THR A 5 1.78 21.69 5.93
C THR A 5 2.50 21.06 4.74
N ARG A 6 3.68 20.48 5.01
CA ARG A 6 4.47 19.68 4.08
C ARG A 6 3.59 18.51 3.64
N ARG A 7 2.82 18.69 2.55
CA ARG A 7 2.01 17.63 1.94
C ARG A 7 2.93 16.44 1.72
N VAL A 8 2.71 15.38 2.49
CA VAL A 8 3.42 14.11 2.28
C VAL A 8 3.08 13.70 0.86
N ARG A 9 4.10 13.58 0.00
CA ARG A 9 3.89 13.08 -1.36
C ARG A 9 3.33 11.67 -1.22
N ALA A 10 2.33 11.30 -2.03
CA ALA A 10 1.78 9.94 -2.03
C ALA A 10 2.88 8.88 -2.29
N PHE A 11 3.94 9.28 -2.99
CA PHE A 11 5.21 8.56 -3.11
C PHE A 11 6.32 9.38 -2.43
N ALA A 12 6.31 9.42 -1.10
CA ALA A 12 7.48 9.80 -0.30
C ALA A 12 8.18 8.49 0.12
N PRO A 13 9.53 8.43 0.12
CA PRO A 13 10.25 7.32 0.70
C PRO A 13 9.98 7.26 2.21
N ASP A 14 9.93 6.06 2.77
CA ASP A 14 9.66 5.87 4.19
C ASP A 14 10.92 6.21 5.03
N PRO A 15 10.84 7.11 6.04
CA PRO A 15 12.00 7.42 6.87
C PRO A 15 12.48 6.25 7.73
N ASP A 16 11.67 5.20 7.90
CA ASP A 16 12.03 3.95 8.59
C ASP A 16 12.56 2.87 7.61
N ALA A 17 12.89 3.22 6.36
CA ALA A 17 13.49 2.30 5.40
C ALA A 17 14.94 1.92 5.80
N PRO A 18 15.21 0.66 6.21
CA PRO A 18 16.50 0.21 6.76
C PRO A 18 17.50 -0.16 5.65
N GLY A 19 17.64 0.68 4.61
CA GLY A 19 18.60 0.48 3.52
C GLY A 19 18.41 -0.79 2.67
N ARG A 20 17.27 -1.47 2.81
CA ARG A 20 16.92 -2.71 2.09
C ARG A 20 16.82 -2.50 0.58
N ALA A 21 17.23 -3.49 -0.21
CA ALA A 21 17.04 -3.55 -1.66
C ALA A 21 15.57 -3.84 -2.03
N CYS A 22 15.26 -3.92 -3.31
CA CYS A 22 13.92 -4.18 -3.81
C CYS A 22 13.58 -5.69 -3.77
N ASP A 23 12.48 -6.08 -3.13
CA ASP A 23 11.92 -7.44 -3.03
C ASP A 23 11.58 -8.08 -4.40
N MET A 24 11.48 -7.28 -5.47
CA MET A 24 11.24 -7.81 -6.81
C MET A 24 12.48 -8.54 -7.33
N PRO A 25 12.33 -9.76 -7.89
CA PRO A 25 13.42 -10.41 -8.62
C PRO A 25 13.90 -9.51 -9.76
N ASP A 26 15.19 -9.62 -10.08
CA ASP A 26 15.89 -8.82 -11.10
C ASP A 26 15.96 -7.30 -10.79
N CYS A 27 15.89 -6.88 -9.51
CA CYS A 27 15.92 -5.46 -9.14
C CYS A 27 16.87 -5.08 -8.00
N ASP A 28 18.02 -4.49 -8.36
CA ASP A 28 19.02 -3.95 -7.41
C ASP A 28 18.69 -2.52 -6.90
N LYS A 29 17.52 -1.97 -7.24
CA LYS A 29 17.13 -0.60 -6.85
C LYS A 29 16.76 -0.54 -5.35
N GLN A 30 16.95 0.63 -4.72
CA GLN A 30 16.66 0.82 -3.29
C GLN A 30 15.17 0.60 -2.95
N GLY A 31 14.91 -0.23 -1.93
CA GLY A 31 13.58 -0.57 -1.41
C GLY A 31 13.01 0.46 -0.43
N GLU A 32 12.93 1.73 -0.86
CA GLU A 32 12.47 2.86 -0.05
C GLU A 32 10.95 2.89 0.22
N TYR A 33 10.16 2.14 -0.56
CA TYR A 33 8.69 2.18 -0.53
C TYR A 33 8.12 0.87 -0.01
N ARG A 34 7.24 0.94 1.00
CA ARG A 34 6.55 -0.23 1.56
C ARG A 34 5.22 -0.50 0.84
N ALA A 35 4.91 -1.77 0.62
CA ALA A 35 3.62 -2.25 0.13
C ALA A 35 3.10 -3.41 1.00
N PRO A 36 1.78 -3.53 1.26
CA PRO A 36 1.23 -4.63 2.05
C PRO A 36 1.33 -5.96 1.27
N ARG A 37 1.68 -7.07 1.94
CA ARG A 37 1.79 -8.37 1.23
C ARG A 37 0.45 -9.03 0.91
N SER A 38 -0.53 -8.88 1.79
CA SER A 38 -1.87 -9.51 1.69
C SER A 38 -2.89 -8.67 2.46
N ARG A 39 -4.19 -8.77 2.12
CA ARG A 39 -5.25 -8.03 2.83
C ARG A 39 -5.37 -8.43 4.31
N GLU A 40 -5.10 -9.70 4.62
CA GLU A 40 -5.13 -10.24 5.99
C GLU A 40 -3.85 -9.92 6.77
N HIS A 41 -2.70 -9.95 6.10
CA HIS A 41 -1.39 -9.75 6.71
C HIS A 41 -0.96 -8.26 6.71
N LEU A 42 -1.80 -7.40 7.29
CA LEU A 42 -1.58 -5.94 7.41
C LEU A 42 -0.33 -5.53 8.24
N ARG A 43 0.38 -6.50 8.83
CA ARG A 43 1.65 -6.29 9.55
C ARG A 43 2.88 -6.62 8.72
N ASP A 44 2.71 -7.35 7.61
CA ASP A 44 3.78 -7.74 6.72
C ASP A 44 3.84 -6.83 5.50
N TRP A 45 5.06 -6.32 5.25
CA TRP A 45 5.35 -5.39 4.17
C TRP A 45 6.39 -6.00 3.22
N HIS A 46 6.20 -5.79 1.92
CA HIS A 46 7.23 -5.90 0.89
C HIS A 46 7.86 -4.52 0.63
N TRP A 47 9.01 -4.52 -0.05
CA TRP A 47 9.90 -3.37 -0.15
C TRP A 47 10.30 -3.15 -1.58
N PHE A 48 9.90 -2.04 -2.16
CA PHE A 48 10.04 -1.83 -3.59
C PHE A 48 10.65 -0.47 -3.89
N CYS A 49 11.30 -0.36 -5.05
CA CYS A 49 11.68 0.92 -5.63
C CYS A 49 10.45 1.63 -6.23
N LEU A 50 10.59 2.90 -6.62
CA LEU A 50 9.47 3.72 -7.10
C LEU A 50 8.73 3.14 -8.33
N GLU A 51 9.41 2.41 -9.21
CA GLU A 51 8.77 1.73 -10.34
C GLU A 51 8.00 0.49 -9.89
N HIS A 52 8.64 -0.38 -9.10
CA HIS A 52 8.01 -1.63 -8.67
C HIS A 52 6.87 -1.43 -7.67
N VAL A 53 6.94 -0.42 -6.79
CA VAL A 53 5.78 -0.09 -5.93
C VAL A 53 4.58 0.39 -6.75
N ARG A 54 4.82 1.10 -7.87
CA ARG A 54 3.75 1.53 -8.79
C ARG A 54 3.17 0.35 -9.56
N ALA A 55 4.01 -0.53 -10.10
CA ALA A 55 3.55 -1.74 -10.78
C ALA A 55 2.74 -2.65 -9.83
N TYR A 56 3.23 -2.84 -8.61
CA TYR A 56 2.55 -3.61 -7.56
C TYR A 56 1.19 -3.01 -7.19
N ASN A 57 1.13 -1.70 -6.93
CA ASN A 57 -0.14 -1.03 -6.61
C ASN A 57 -1.11 -0.97 -7.81
N ALA A 58 -0.62 -0.90 -9.04
CA ALA A 58 -1.46 -0.95 -10.24
C ALA A 58 -2.09 -2.34 -10.47
N GLY A 59 -1.46 -3.41 -9.99
CA GLY A 59 -2.01 -4.77 -9.94
C GLY A 59 -2.62 -5.16 -8.59
N TRP A 60 -2.82 -4.20 -7.67
CA TRP A 60 -3.31 -4.47 -6.31
C TRP A 60 -4.85 -4.40 -6.22
N ASP A 61 -5.49 -5.47 -6.68
CA ASP A 61 -6.91 -5.68 -6.47
C ASP A 61 -7.22 -6.01 -5.00
N TYR A 62 -7.59 -4.99 -4.20
CA TYR A 62 -7.99 -5.18 -2.80
C TYR A 62 -9.11 -6.22 -2.65
N TYR A 63 -10.01 -6.31 -3.63
CA TYR A 63 -11.14 -7.25 -3.68
C TYR A 63 -10.84 -8.62 -4.35
N LYS A 64 -9.60 -8.89 -4.77
CA LYS A 64 -9.20 -10.13 -5.46
C LYS A 64 -9.66 -11.41 -4.73
N GLY A 65 -10.66 -12.10 -5.28
CA GLY A 65 -11.19 -13.35 -4.70
C GLY A 65 -12.29 -13.17 -3.65
N MET A 66 -12.76 -11.94 -3.37
CA MET A 66 -14.07 -11.75 -2.73
C MET A 66 -15.19 -12.05 -3.74
N SER A 67 -16.29 -12.60 -3.26
CA SER A 67 -17.52 -12.71 -4.06
C SER A 67 -18.16 -11.32 -4.23
N PRO A 68 -18.90 -11.04 -5.33
CA PRO A 68 -19.55 -9.74 -5.52
C PRO A 68 -20.51 -9.35 -4.37
N GLY A 69 -21.15 -10.34 -3.72
CA GLY A 69 -21.97 -10.09 -2.52
C GLY A 69 -21.17 -9.63 -1.29
N GLU A 70 -19.89 -9.99 -1.17
CA GLU A 70 -19.01 -9.50 -0.10
C GLU A 70 -18.47 -8.11 -0.43
N ILE A 71 -18.17 -7.83 -1.70
CA ILE A 71 -17.81 -6.48 -2.18
C ILE A 71 -18.97 -5.51 -1.89
N GLU A 72 -20.20 -5.89 -2.21
CA GLU A 72 -21.43 -5.14 -1.88
C GLU A 72 -21.67 -4.99 -0.36
N ALA A 73 -21.25 -5.96 0.46
CA ALA A 73 -21.33 -5.87 1.91
C ALA A 73 -20.31 -4.88 2.47
N HIS A 74 -19.06 -4.93 1.99
CA HIS A 74 -18.01 -3.96 2.34
C HIS A 74 -18.40 -2.55 1.91
N LEU A 75 -18.77 -2.35 0.63
CA LEU A 75 -19.19 -1.04 0.11
C LEU A 75 -20.33 -0.42 0.92
N ARG A 76 -21.32 -1.22 1.36
CA ARG A 76 -22.40 -0.73 2.24
C ARG A 76 -21.94 -0.45 3.67
N ALA A 77 -21.07 -1.29 4.25
CA ALA A 77 -20.50 -1.03 5.57
C ALA A 77 -19.66 0.25 5.59
N ASP A 78 -18.83 0.48 4.57
CA ASP A 78 -18.01 1.68 4.44
C ASP A 78 -18.85 2.93 4.15
N THR A 79 -19.93 2.80 3.36
CA THR A 79 -20.93 3.87 3.16
C THR A 79 -21.63 4.26 4.47
N ALA A 80 -21.87 3.31 5.38
CA ALA A 80 -22.41 3.54 6.71
C ALA A 80 -21.35 4.01 7.74
N TRP A 81 -20.09 4.24 7.32
CA TRP A 81 -18.94 4.50 8.20
C TRP A 81 -18.76 3.43 9.28
N GLN A 82 -19.13 2.19 8.96
CA GLN A 82 -19.13 1.02 9.85
C GLN A 82 -19.84 1.26 11.20
N ARG A 83 -20.85 2.15 11.22
CA ARG A 83 -21.68 2.39 12.41
C ARG A 83 -22.71 1.26 12.57
N PRO A 84 -22.86 0.68 13.78
CA PRO A 84 -23.99 -0.17 14.12
C PRO A 84 -25.28 0.64 14.33
#